data_AF-A0A2V9LS22-F1
#
_entry.id   AF-A0A2V9LS22-F1
#
_cell.length_a   1.000
_cell.length_b   1.000
_cell.length_c   1.000
_cell.angle_alpha   90.00
_cell.angle_beta   90.00
_cell.angle_gamma   90.00
#
_symmetry.space_group_name_H-M   'P 1'
#
loop_
_entity.id
_entity.type
_entity.pdbx_description
1 polymer ?
#
loop_
_entity_poly.entity_id
_entity_poly.type
_entity_poly.pdbx_seq_one_letter_code
_entity_poly.pdbx_strand_id
1 'polypeptide(L)' 'MKNAGLLAPQYRDEDAARAHIEKTRWPDGPVCPHCGVINEA' A
#
# COMPACT_ATOMS: atom_id res chain seq x y z
N MET A 1 -24.05 11.72 2.78
CA MET A 1 -23.04 10.72 2.35
C MET A 1 -22.19 10.38 3.56
N LYS A 2 -22.14 9.13 4.00
CA LYS A 2 -21.34 8.74 5.16
C LYS A 2 -19.94 8.34 4.67
N ASN A 3 -18.94 9.15 4.98
CA ASN A 3 -17.53 8.94 4.64
C ASN A 3 -16.87 7.81 5.46
N ALA A 4 -17.60 6.72 5.71
CA ALA A 4 -17.15 5.61 6.55
C ALA A 4 -15.83 5.01 6.06
N GLY A 5 -15.54 5.10 4.75
CA GLY A 5 -14.26 4.65 4.17
C GLY A 5 -13.04 5.40 4.71
N LEU A 6 -13.15 6.70 5.03
CA LEU A 6 -12.02 7.50 5.56
C LEU A 6 -11.69 7.20 7.02
N LEU A 7 -12.50 6.37 7.69
CA LEU A 7 -12.22 5.88 9.05
C LEU A 7 -11.39 4.60 9.04
N ALA A 8 -11.18 3.98 7.88
CA ALA A 8 -10.40 2.76 7.79
C ALA A 8 -8.92 3.00 8.16
N PRO A 9 -8.23 2.02 8.78
CA PRO A 9 -6.87 2.19 9.30
C PRO A 9 -5.86 2.69 8.25
N GLN A 10 -5.95 2.19 7.01
CA GLN A 10 -5.04 2.56 5.92
C GLN A 10 -5.12 4.03 5.49
N TYR A 11 -6.07 4.81 6.02
CA TYR A 11 -6.20 6.25 5.78
C TYR A 11 -5.90 7.11 7.02
N ARG A 12 -5.51 6.50 8.15
CA ARG A 12 -5.28 7.19 9.43
C ARG A 12 -3.99 6.82 10.13
N ASP A 13 -3.37 5.73 9.71
CA ASP A 13 -2.16 5.18 10.30
C ASP A 13 -1.13 4.90 9.20
N GLU A 14 0.11 5.33 9.43
CA GLU A 14 1.18 5.25 8.42
C GLU A 14 1.55 3.79 8.13
N ASP A 15 1.67 2.97 9.17
CA ASP A 15 2.05 1.56 9.03
C ASP A 15 0.95 0.77 8.31
N ALA A 16 -0.32 1.02 8.64
CA ALA A 16 -1.46 0.45 7.95
C ALA A 16 -1.55 0.89 6.49
N ALA A 17 -1.22 2.15 6.19
CA ALA A 17 -1.18 2.65 4.82
C ALA A 17 -0.09 1.94 4.01
N ARG A 18 1.11 1.79 4.58
CA ARG A 18 2.23 1.08 3.96
C ARG A 18 1.86 -0.37 3.66
N ALA A 19 1.36 -1.10 4.65
CA ALA A 19 0.95 -2.50 4.48
C ALA A 19 -0.17 -2.67 3.43
N HIS A 20 -1.11 -1.73 3.35
CA HIS A 20 -2.17 -1.76 2.34
C HIS A 20 -1.62 -1.58 0.92
N ILE A 21 -0.69 -0.65 0.72
CA ILE A 21 -0.07 -0.40 -0.57
C ILE A 21 0.84 -1.56 -0.97
N GLU A 22 1.67 -2.06 -0.06
CA GLU A 22 2.56 -3.19 -0.30
C GLU A 22 1.78 -4.44 -0.68
N LYS A 23 0.73 -4.79 0.05
CA LYS A 23 -0.13 -5.93 -0.31
C LYS A 23 -0.76 -5.78 -1.71
N THR A 24 -1.06 -4.56 -2.12
CA THR A 24 -1.72 -4.28 -3.40
C THR A 24 -0.73 -4.26 -4.57
N ARG A 25 0.45 -3.66 -4.38
CA ARG A 25 1.45 -3.48 -5.45
C ARG A 25 2.47 -4.61 -5.53
N TRP A 26 2.75 -5.24 -4.39
CA TRP A 26 3.90 -6.09 -4.12
C TRP A 26 3.49 -7.32 -3.30
N PRO A 27 2.52 -8.14 -3.77
CA PRO A 27 2.01 -9.29 -3.02
C PRO A 27 3.10 -10.32 -2.71
N ASP A 28 4.11 -10.44 -3.57
CA ASP A 28 5.21 -11.39 -3.45
C ASP A 28 6.54 -10.71 -3.03
N GLY A 29 6.49 -9.45 -2.60
CA GLY A 29 7.65 -8.66 -2.19
C GLY A 29 7.87 -7.39 -3.02
N PRO A 30 8.78 -6.47 -2.58
CA PRO A 30 8.93 -5.10 -3.08
C PRO A 30 9.64 -5.03 -4.45
N VAL A 31 9.20 -5.84 -5.40
CA VAL A 31 9.70 -5.90 -6.77
C VAL A 31 8.63 -5.33 -7.69
N CYS A 32 8.97 -4.31 -8.48
CA CYS A 32 8.03 -3.82 -9.49
C CYS A 32 7.72 -4.94 -10.51
N PRO A 33 6.46 -5.42 -10.63
CA PRO A 33 6.13 -6.51 -11.55
C PRO A 33 6.27 -6.11 -13.03
N HIS A 34 6.43 -4.81 -13.31
CA HIS A 34 6.61 -4.28 -14.67
C HIS A 34 8.07 -4.27 -15.11
N CYS A 35 9.00 -3.83 -14.25
CA CYS A 35 10.42 -3.64 -14.62
C CYS A 35 11.42 -4.46 -13.79
N GLY A 36 10.99 -5.10 -12.71
CA GLY A 36 11.87 -5.90 -11.84
C GLY A 36 12.80 -5.09 -10.94
N VAL A 37 12.71 -3.75 -10.95
CA VAL A 37 13.53 -2.88 -10.11
C VAL A 37 13.09 -2.97 -8.65
N ILE A 38 14.09 -2.96 -7.76
CA ILE A 38 13.95 -2.94 -6.30
C ILE A 38 14.73 -1.73 -5.78
N ASN A 39 14.14 -0.95 -4.87
CA ASN A 39 14.78 0.19 -4.20
C ASN A 39 15.19 1.38 -5.11
N GLU A 40 14.39 1.72 -6.11
CA GLU A 40 14.51 3.00 -6.83
C GLU A 40 13.32 3.88 -6.39
N ALA A 41 13.58 4.71 -5.37
CA ALA A 41 12.60 5.58 -4.71
C ALA A 41 12.77 7.04 -5.16
#